data_AF-A0A3C0R5Z5-F1
#
_entry.id   AF-A0A3C0R5Z5-F1
#
_cell.length_a   1.000
_cell.length_b   1.000
_cell.length_c   1.000
_cell.angle_alpha   90.00
_cell.angle_beta   90.00
_cell.angle_gamma   90.00
#
_symmetry.space_group_name_H-M   'P 1'
#
loop_
_entity.id
_entity.type
_entity.pdbx_description
1 polymer ?
#
loop_
_entity_poly.entity_id
_entity_poly.type
_entity_poly.pdbx_seq_one_letter_code
_entity_poly.pdbx_strand_id
1 'polypeptide(L)'
;MKFFSARFVIVAAAIATLESAMAQVALPLVDVRAVDPTIIVELRYGGVNNLSGRALYPPGTSALVRPEVAPRLAAAQAFLRRYQYQLKIWDAYRPRSVQLHLWQLARNTDYVADPRGGAGSLHSWGVA
;
A
#
# COMPACT_ATOMS: atom_id res chain seq x y z
N MET A 1 28.52 42.19 -1.44
CA MET A 1 27.15 41.66 -1.25
C MET A 1 26.63 41.22 -2.62
N LYS A 2 26.51 39.90 -2.87
CA LYS A 2 26.13 39.35 -4.18
C LYS A 2 24.60 39.30 -4.28
N PHE A 3 24.04 40.10 -5.17
CA PHE A 3 22.61 40.10 -5.49
C PHE A 3 22.25 38.76 -6.17
N PHE A 4 21.58 37.86 -5.45
CA PHE A 4 20.90 36.74 -6.09
C PHE A 4 19.68 37.29 -6.83
N SER A 5 19.73 37.24 -8.16
CA SER A 5 18.65 37.72 -9.03
C SER A 5 17.37 36.90 -8.83
N ALA A 6 16.23 37.57 -8.71
CA ALA A 6 14.90 36.96 -8.51
C ALA A 6 14.54 35.90 -9.58
N ARG A 7 15.13 35.98 -10.78
CA ARG A 7 14.98 34.96 -11.84
C ARG A 7 15.55 33.59 -11.44
N PHE A 8 16.60 33.55 -10.62
CA PHE A 8 17.20 32.30 -10.13
C PHE A 8 16.32 31.59 -9.10
N VAL A 9 15.63 32.36 -8.25
CA VAL A 9 14.69 31.83 -7.24
C VAL A 9 13.45 31.25 -7.90
N ILE A 10 12.93 31.91 -8.94
CA ILE A 10 11.73 31.46 -9.66
C ILE A 10 11.98 30.14 -10.41
N VAL A 11 13.15 29.99 -11.04
CA VAL A 11 13.52 28.74 -11.75
C VAL A 11 13.72 27.58 -10.78
N ALA A 12 14.40 27.81 -9.64
CA ALA A 12 14.59 26.77 -8.63
C ALA A 12 13.26 26.31 -7.99
N ALA A 13 12.33 27.24 -7.74
CA ALA A 13 11.00 26.91 -7.23
C ALA A 13 10.17 26.11 -8.25
N ALA A 14 10.22 26.47 -9.54
CA ALA A 14 9.53 25.74 -10.59
C ALA A 14 10.06 24.30 -10.75
N ILE A 15 11.38 24.11 -10.66
CA ILE A 15 12.01 22.77 -10.69
C ILE A 15 11.56 21.93 -9.48
N ALA A 16 11.57 22.49 -8.27
CA ALA A 16 11.12 21.80 -7.06
C ALA A 16 9.63 21.39 -7.13
N THR A 17 8.78 22.23 -7.73
CA THR A 17 7.36 21.89 -7.93
C THR A 17 7.16 20.77 -8.95
N LEU A 18 7.98 20.72 -10.00
CA LEU A 18 7.91 19.66 -11.01
C LEU A 18 8.40 18.32 -10.45
N GLU A 19 9.48 18.32 -9.66
CA GLU A 19 9.97 17.13 -8.94
C GLU A 19 8.93 16.60 -7.95
N SER A 20 8.27 17.48 -7.19
CA SER A 20 7.20 17.08 -6.27
C SER A 20 5.97 16.53 -7.00
N ALA A 21 5.62 17.06 -8.17
CA ALA A 21 4.51 16.57 -8.98
C ALA A 21 4.82 15.20 -9.62
N MET A 22 6.06 14.99 -10.08
CA MET A 22 6.51 13.70 -10.61
C MET A 22 6.69 12.64 -9.52
N ALA A 23 7.05 13.04 -8.29
CA ALA A 23 7.16 12.13 -7.14
C ALA A 23 5.80 11.62 -6.63
N GLN A 24 4.69 12.25 -7.03
CA GLN A 24 3.36 11.99 -6.51
C GLN A 24 2.42 11.38 -7.55
N VAL A 25 2.89 10.45 -8.39
CA VAL A 25 1.96 9.59 -9.14
C VAL A 25 1.34 8.62 -8.13
N ALA A 26 0.18 8.98 -7.59
CA ALA A 26 -0.60 8.09 -6.75
C ALA A 26 -0.85 6.78 -7.52
N LEU A 27 -0.43 5.66 -6.94
CA LEU A 27 -0.73 4.35 -7.51
C LEU A 27 -2.26 4.23 -7.65
N PRO A 28 -2.80 3.89 -8.84
CA PRO A 28 -4.23 3.67 -8.95
C PRO A 28 -4.57 2.43 -8.13
N LEU A 29 -5.41 2.61 -7.12
CA LEU A 29 -5.86 1.57 -6.23
C LEU A 29 -7.38 1.64 -6.11
N VAL A 30 -8.01 0.49 -5.92
CA VAL A 30 -9.45 0.33 -5.72
C VAL A 30 -9.70 -0.51 -4.48
N ASP A 31 -10.78 -0.22 -3.77
CA ASP A 31 -11.23 -1.06 -2.66
C ASP A 31 -11.79 -2.38 -3.20
N VAL A 32 -11.28 -3.50 -2.70
CA VAL A 32 -11.77 -4.83 -3.06
C VAL A 32 -13.27 -4.96 -2.82
N ARG A 33 -13.81 -4.36 -1.74
CA ARG A 33 -15.25 -4.41 -1.42
C ARG A 33 -16.11 -3.55 -2.34
N ALA A 34 -15.53 -2.57 -3.04
CA ALA A 34 -16.24 -1.85 -4.08
C ALA A 34 -16.48 -2.73 -5.32
N VAL A 35 -15.64 -3.76 -5.54
CA VAL A 35 -15.78 -4.71 -6.65
C VAL A 35 -16.60 -5.93 -6.24
N ASP A 36 -16.35 -6.50 -5.06
CA ASP A 36 -17.18 -7.57 -4.49
C ASP A 36 -17.37 -7.36 -2.98
N PRO A 37 -18.55 -6.87 -2.54
CA PRO A 37 -18.82 -6.59 -1.13
C PRO A 37 -18.94 -7.85 -0.27
N THR A 38 -18.97 -9.04 -0.86
CA THR A 38 -19.08 -10.31 -0.13
C THR A 38 -17.73 -10.84 0.36
N ILE A 39 -16.62 -10.24 -0.06
CA ILE A 39 -15.28 -10.60 0.41
C ILE A 39 -15.10 -10.13 1.86
N ILE A 40 -14.63 -11.05 2.72
CA ILE A 40 -14.35 -10.72 4.10
C ILE A 40 -13.00 -9.99 4.15
N VAL A 41 -12.98 -8.82 4.79
CA VAL A 41 -11.78 -8.02 4.98
C VAL A 41 -11.57 -7.82 6.48
N GLU A 42 -10.39 -8.20 6.95
CA GLU A 42 -10.00 -8.11 8.37
C GLU A 42 -8.78 -7.20 8.57
N LEU A 43 -7.91 -7.04 7.56
CA LEU A 43 -6.70 -6.19 7.59
C LEU A 43 -5.96 -6.24 8.94
N ARG A 44 -5.22 -7.33 9.20
CA ARG A 44 -4.63 -7.62 10.51
C ARG A 44 -3.71 -6.53 11.04
N TYR A 45 -3.02 -5.82 10.15
CA TYR A 45 -2.18 -4.68 10.52
C TYR A 45 -2.98 -3.43 10.92
N GLY A 46 -4.31 -3.42 10.82
CA GLY A 46 -5.19 -2.40 11.38
C GLY A 46 -5.66 -2.66 12.82
N GLY A 47 -5.38 -3.85 13.37
CA GLY A 47 -5.77 -4.24 14.74
C GLY A 47 -4.58 -4.65 15.60
N VAL A 48 -4.83 -5.31 16.73
CA VAL A 48 -3.78 -5.84 17.63
C VAL A 48 -3.33 -7.25 17.28
N ASN A 49 -4.12 -7.98 16.47
CA ASN A 49 -3.83 -9.36 16.06
C ASN A 49 -2.81 -9.42 14.90
N ASN A 50 -1.61 -8.90 15.14
CA ASN A 50 -0.47 -8.96 14.23
C ASN A 50 0.85 -9.00 15.02
N LEU A 51 1.97 -9.11 14.30
CA LEU A 51 3.32 -9.22 14.86
C LEU A 51 3.65 -8.12 15.90
N SER A 52 3.12 -6.92 15.72
CA SER A 52 3.45 -5.77 16.55
C SER A 52 2.62 -5.66 17.84
N GLY A 53 1.55 -6.46 17.97
CA GLY A 53 0.58 -6.33 19.05
C GLY A 53 -0.22 -5.03 19.05
N ARG A 54 -0.08 -4.17 18.03
CA ARG A 54 -0.77 -2.89 17.88
C ARG A 54 -1.14 -2.62 16.42
N ALA A 55 -2.02 -1.64 16.20
CA ALA A 55 -2.33 -1.22 14.84
C ALA A 55 -1.12 -0.51 14.20
N LEU A 56 -0.81 -0.88 12.96
CA LEU A 56 0.17 -0.22 12.10
C LEU A 56 -0.49 0.56 10.96
N TYR A 57 -1.69 0.16 10.52
CA TYR A 57 -2.45 0.90 9.52
C TYR A 57 -3.08 2.16 10.08
N PRO A 58 -3.15 3.24 9.28
CA PRO A 58 -3.97 4.40 9.63
C PRO A 58 -5.42 3.97 9.90
N PRO A 59 -6.11 4.61 10.85
CA PRO A 59 -7.53 4.39 11.08
C PRO A 59 -8.34 4.59 9.78
N GLY A 60 -9.33 3.73 9.54
CA GLY A 60 -10.17 3.80 8.33
C GLY A 60 -9.51 3.28 7.05
N THR A 61 -8.38 2.57 7.14
CA THR A 61 -7.75 1.93 5.97
C THR A 61 -8.69 0.87 5.37
N SER A 62 -8.93 0.97 4.05
CA SER A 62 -9.62 -0.04 3.23
C SER A 62 -8.65 -1.08 2.66
N ALA A 63 -9.18 -2.24 2.24
CA ALA A 63 -8.42 -3.23 1.48
C ALA A 63 -8.24 -2.77 0.04
N LEU A 64 -7.20 -1.97 -0.19
CA LEU A 64 -6.90 -1.40 -1.49
C LEU A 64 -5.97 -2.33 -2.29
N VAL A 65 -6.25 -2.52 -3.57
CA VAL A 65 -5.39 -3.26 -4.52
C VAL A 65 -5.40 -2.55 -5.87
N ARG A 66 -4.51 -2.93 -6.79
CA ARG A 66 -4.57 -2.40 -8.16
C ARG A 66 -5.88 -2.79 -8.87
N PRO A 67 -6.38 -1.96 -9.81
CA PRO A 67 -7.60 -2.24 -10.58
C PRO A 67 -7.61 -3.60 -11.26
N GLU A 68 -6.44 -4.11 -11.69
CA GLU A 68 -6.34 -5.41 -12.33
C GLU A 68 -6.46 -6.58 -11.34
N VAL A 69 -6.12 -6.37 -10.07
CA VAL A 69 -6.14 -7.42 -9.03
C VAL A 69 -7.54 -7.64 -8.48
N ALA A 70 -8.29 -6.57 -8.23
CA ALA A 70 -9.64 -6.65 -7.66
C ALA A 70 -10.61 -7.61 -8.40
N PRO A 71 -10.75 -7.59 -9.74
CA PRO A 71 -11.63 -8.53 -10.43
C PRO A 71 -11.15 -9.99 -10.35
N ARG A 72 -9.85 -10.22 -10.20
CA ARG A 72 -9.30 -11.57 -10.00
C ARG A 72 -9.64 -12.12 -8.61
N LEU A 73 -9.62 -11.27 -7.58
CA LEU A 73 -10.10 -11.62 -6.24
C LEU A 73 -11.60 -11.92 -6.23
N ALA A 74 -12.41 -11.13 -6.95
CA ALA A 74 -13.84 -11.40 -7.13
C ALA A 74 -14.09 -12.74 -7.83
N ALA A 75 -13.31 -13.07 -8.87
CA ALA A 75 -13.39 -14.38 -9.52
C ALA A 75 -13.03 -15.54 -8.57
N ALA A 76 -12.00 -15.37 -7.74
CA ALA A 76 -11.63 -16.35 -6.71
C ALA A 76 -12.75 -16.52 -5.66
N GLN A 77 -13.36 -15.42 -5.19
CA GLN A 77 -14.51 -15.46 -4.29
C GLN A 77 -15.68 -16.21 -4.91
N ALA A 78 -16.03 -15.93 -6.17
CA ALA A 78 -17.09 -16.63 -6.89
C ALA A 78 -16.79 -18.13 -7.00
N PHE A 79 -15.54 -18.51 -7.28
CA PHE A 79 -15.11 -19.91 -7.32
C PHE A 79 -15.31 -20.62 -5.97
N LEU A 80 -14.83 -20.00 -4.88
CA LEU A 80 -14.88 -20.56 -3.52
C LEU A 80 -16.32 -20.76 -3.02
N ARG A 81 -17.23 -19.84 -3.36
CA ARG A 81 -18.63 -19.92 -2.94
C ARG A 81 -19.35 -21.16 -3.47
N ARG A 82 -18.91 -21.75 -4.59
CA ARG A 82 -19.45 -23.01 -5.12
C ARG A 82 -19.21 -24.20 -4.17
N TYR A 83 -18.25 -24.05 -3.25
CA TYR A 83 -17.88 -25.03 -2.24
C TYR A 83 -18.22 -24.58 -0.82
N GLN A 84 -19.11 -23.57 -0.68
CA GLN A 84 -19.48 -23.00 0.61
C GLN A 84 -18.30 -22.38 1.39
N TYR A 85 -17.23 -21.99 0.69
CA TYR A 85 -16.11 -21.23 1.25
C TYR A 85 -16.19 -19.75 0.89
N GLN A 86 -15.44 -18.92 1.64
CA GLN A 86 -15.29 -17.50 1.38
C GLN A 86 -13.83 -17.07 1.45
N LEU A 87 -13.47 -16.12 0.59
CA LEU A 87 -12.20 -15.43 0.64
C LEU A 87 -12.16 -14.45 1.82
N LYS A 88 -11.07 -14.51 2.58
CA LYS A 88 -10.75 -13.56 3.65
C LYS A 88 -9.42 -12.88 3.38
N ILE A 89 -9.43 -11.55 3.35
CA ILE A 89 -8.26 -10.70 3.14
C ILE A 89 -7.74 -10.21 4.49
N TRP A 90 -6.56 -10.70 4.87
CA TRP A 90 -5.81 -10.25 6.04
C TRP A 90 -4.85 -9.12 5.76
N ASP A 91 -4.46 -8.93 4.50
CA ASP A 91 -3.60 -7.84 4.09
C ASP A 91 -3.85 -7.45 2.62
N ALA A 92 -3.55 -6.21 2.27
CA ALA A 92 -3.76 -5.63 0.95
C ALA A 92 -2.65 -4.60 0.69
N TYR A 93 -2.94 -3.47 0.05
CA TYR A 93 -1.97 -2.39 -0.09
C TYR A 93 -1.42 -1.93 1.26
N ARG A 94 -0.09 -1.98 1.38
CA ARG A 94 0.64 -1.58 2.57
C ARG A 94 1.46 -0.33 2.28
N PRO A 95 1.18 0.83 2.90
CA PRO A 95 2.03 2.01 2.75
C PRO A 95 3.50 1.69 3.10
N ARG A 96 4.45 2.31 2.38
CA ARG A 96 5.89 2.06 2.60
C ARG A 96 6.33 2.34 4.04
N SER A 97 5.72 3.30 4.72
CA SER A 97 5.96 3.58 6.14
C SER A 97 5.58 2.39 7.04
N VAL A 98 4.46 1.73 6.75
CA VAL A 98 4.03 0.52 7.47
C VAL A 98 4.94 -0.66 7.16
N GLN A 99 5.36 -0.82 5.89
CA GLN A 99 6.35 -1.83 5.52
C GLN A 99 7.67 -1.64 6.30
N LEU A 100 8.13 -0.40 6.45
CA LEU A 100 9.33 -0.08 7.21
C LEU A 100 9.17 -0.43 8.70
N HIS A 101 8.05 -0.09 9.32
CA HIS A 101 7.78 -0.48 10.71
C HIS A 101 7.74 -2.00 10.88
N LEU A 102 7.06 -2.72 9.99
CA LEU A 102 7.00 -4.16 10.07
C LEU A 102 8.39 -4.80 9.89
N TRP A 103 9.19 -4.29 8.95
CA TRP A 103 10.57 -4.70 8.75
C TRP A 103 11.42 -4.49 10.01
N GLN A 104 11.31 -3.33 10.66
CA GLN A 104 12.05 -3.01 11.88
C GLN A 104 11.72 -3.94 13.04
N LEU A 105 10.49 -4.44 13.11
CA LEU A 105 10.02 -5.41 14.12
C LEU A 105 10.49 -6.83 13.81
N ALA A 106 10.39 -7.26 12.56
CA ALA A 106 10.72 -8.64 12.18
C ALA A 106 12.23 -8.86 12.01
N ARG A 107 12.92 -7.94 11.32
CA ARG A 107 14.34 -8.02 10.92
C ARG A 107 14.75 -9.36 10.30
N ASN A 108 13.82 -10.00 9.59
CA ASN A 108 14.02 -11.28 8.94
C ASN A 108 13.46 -11.23 7.51
N THR A 109 14.36 -11.34 6.52
CA THR A 109 14.03 -11.26 5.09
C THR A 109 13.25 -12.45 4.57
N ASP A 110 13.24 -13.58 5.28
CA ASP A 110 12.48 -14.77 4.88
C ASP A 110 10.96 -14.51 4.96
N TYR A 111 10.55 -13.56 5.81
CA TYR A 111 9.14 -13.26 6.07
C TYR A 111 8.72 -11.83 5.69
N VAL A 112 9.64 -10.86 5.78
CA VAL A 112 9.33 -9.44 5.53
C VAL A 112 10.40 -8.85 4.62
N ALA A 113 10.01 -8.33 3.46
CA ALA A 113 10.94 -7.70 2.52
C ALA A 113 11.64 -6.47 3.15
N ASP A 114 12.98 -6.37 3.02
CA ASP A 114 13.71 -5.14 3.39
C ASP A 114 13.25 -4.00 2.47
N PRO A 115 12.70 -2.89 3.01
CA PRO A 115 12.28 -1.73 2.21
C PRO A 115 13.39 -1.13 1.34
N ARG A 116 14.66 -1.38 1.67
CA ARG A 116 15.84 -0.88 0.94
C ARG A 116 16.35 -1.88 -0.10
N GLY A 117 15.83 -3.10 -0.10
CA GLY A 117 16.25 -4.16 -1.01
C GLY A 117 15.33 -4.31 -2.22
N GLY A 118 15.91 -4.37 -3.42
CA GLY A 118 15.21 -4.71 -4.66
C GLY A 118 13.93 -3.89 -4.89
N ALA A 119 12.85 -4.57 -5.28
CA ALA A 119 11.53 -3.95 -5.48
C ALA A 119 10.78 -3.66 -4.15
N GLY A 120 11.27 -4.14 -3.00
CA GLY A 120 10.55 -4.10 -1.74
C GLY A 120 9.31 -5.01 -1.70
N SER A 121 8.36 -4.68 -0.83
CA SER A 121 7.14 -5.48 -0.65
C SER A 121 6.14 -5.31 -1.79
N LEU A 122 5.61 -6.42 -2.31
CA LEU A 122 4.55 -6.43 -3.32
C LEU A 122 3.24 -5.81 -2.81
N HIS A 123 2.99 -5.87 -1.50
CA HIS A 123 1.88 -5.15 -0.87
C HIS A 123 2.03 -3.63 -1.07
N SER A 124 3.25 -3.09 -1.05
CA SER A 124 3.49 -1.67 -1.31
C SER A 124 3.28 -1.27 -2.78
N TRP A 125 3.06 -2.24 -3.66
CA TRP A 125 2.72 -2.03 -5.07
C TRP A 125 1.24 -2.32 -5.39
N GLY A 126 0.48 -2.78 -4.39
CA GLY A 126 -0.94 -3.13 -4.51
C GLY A 126 -1.19 -4.37 -5.38
N VAL A 127 -0.19 -5.25 -5.54
CA VAL A 127 -0.27 -6.46 -6.38
C VAL A 127 -0.29 -7.77 -5.59
N ALA A 128 -0.31 -7.67 -4.26
CA ALA A 128 -0.36 -8.79 -3.32
C ALA A 128 -1.58 -8.67 -2.40
#